data_AF-A0A6J6PI97-F1
#
_entry.id   AF-A0A6J6PI97-F1
#
_cell.length_a   1.000
_cell.length_b   1.000
_cell.length_c   1.000
_cell.angle_alpha   90.00
_cell.angle_beta   90.00
_cell.angle_gamma   90.00
#
_symmetry.space_group_name_H-M   'P 1'
#
loop_
_entity.id
_entity.type
_entity.pdbx_description
1 polymer ?
#
loop_
_entity_poly.entity_id
_entity_poly.type
_entity_poly.pdbx_seq_one_letter_code
_entity_poly.pdbx_strand_id
1 'polypeptide(L)'
;MLHPGEFVLGSTSERVGLPADLVARLEGKSSLGRLGLLIHSTAGFVDAGWDGQLTLELSNVASLPITLYPGMKIGQISFIRMTTPADNPYGSSAVGSKYQGQIGPRPSRYWENFR
;
A
#
# COMPACT_ATOMS: atom_id res chain seq x y z
N MET A 1 -18.86 -3.06 -4.53
CA MET A 1 -18.83 -2.60 -5.95
C MET A 1 -18.17 -1.24 -5.96
N LEU A 2 -17.28 -0.97 -6.91
CA LEU A 2 -16.60 0.33 -7.06
C LEU A 2 -17.16 1.05 -8.29
N HIS A 3 -17.89 2.15 -8.09
CA HIS A 3 -18.55 2.87 -9.16
C HIS A 3 -17.58 3.80 -9.92
N PRO A 4 -17.91 4.18 -11.17
CA PRO A 4 -17.13 5.15 -11.94
C PRO A 4 -16.83 6.43 -11.14
N GLY A 5 -15.57 6.85 -11.11
CA GLY A 5 -15.12 8.07 -10.42
C GLY A 5 -14.93 7.92 -8.91
N GLU A 6 -15.24 6.77 -8.32
CA GLU A 6 -15.05 6.55 -6.89
C GLU A 6 -13.60 6.22 -6.53
N PHE A 7 -13.24 6.61 -5.30
CA PHE A 7 -12.00 6.27 -4.62
C PHE A 7 -12.33 5.57 -3.30
N VAL A 8 -11.67 4.45 -3.01
CA VAL A 8 -11.84 3.71 -1.74
C VAL A 8 -10.49 3.19 -1.22
N LEU A 9 -10.41 3.02 0.09
CA LEU A 9 -9.30 2.31 0.72
C LEU A 9 -9.60 0.80 0.79
N GLY A 10 -8.69 0.00 0.26
CA GLY A 10 -8.64 -1.45 0.42
C GLY A 10 -7.44 -1.88 1.25
N SER A 11 -7.25 -3.18 1.43
CA SER A 11 -6.03 -3.72 2.05
C SER A 11 -5.65 -5.07 1.45
N THR A 12 -4.36 -5.38 1.47
CA THR A 12 -3.87 -6.72 1.12
C THR A 12 -4.36 -7.74 2.14
N SER A 13 -4.58 -8.98 1.69
CA SER A 13 -4.84 -10.08 2.62
C SER A 13 -3.55 -10.47 3.35
N GLU A 14 -2.43 -10.37 2.64
CA GLU A 14 -1.08 -10.66 3.11
C GLU A 14 -0.56 -9.57 4.06
N ARG A 15 0.14 -10.00 5.12
CA ARG A 15 1.02 -9.16 5.93
C ARG A 15 2.42 -9.20 5.32
N VAL A 16 3.01 -8.04 5.07
CA VAL A 16 4.36 -7.90 4.53
C VAL A 16 5.28 -7.45 5.65
N GLY A 17 6.40 -8.15 5.81
CA GLY A 17 7.49 -7.78 6.72
C GLY A 17 8.78 -7.57 5.93
N LEU A 18 9.42 -6.41 6.07
CA LEU A 18 10.67 -6.08 5.39
C LEU A 18 11.83 -5.98 6.40
N PRO A 19 13.01 -6.57 6.12
CA PRO A 19 14.20 -6.28 6.88
C PRO A 19 14.66 -4.84 6.67
N ALA A 20 15.67 -4.41 7.43
CA ALA A 20 16.19 -3.04 7.37
C ALA A 20 16.96 -2.71 6.06
N ASP A 21 17.26 -3.70 5.22
CA ASP A 21 18.05 -3.54 3.99
C ASP A 21 17.26 -3.79 2.69
N LEU A 22 15.93 -3.90 2.79
CA LEU A 22 15.02 -4.00 1.65
C LEU A 22 13.95 -2.92 1.71
N VAL A 23 13.67 -2.31 0.55
CA VAL A 23 12.40 -1.63 0.31
C VAL A 23 11.58 -2.46 -0.67
N ALA A 24 10.26 -2.28 -0.66
CA ALA A 24 9.42 -2.91 -1.66
C ALA A 24 8.53 -1.88 -2.35
N ARG A 25 8.02 -2.22 -3.53
CA ARG A 25 7.06 -1.42 -4.26
C ARG A 25 5.84 -2.25 -4.59
N LEU A 26 4.68 -1.75 -4.20
CA LEU A 26 3.41 -2.31 -4.61
C LEU A 26 3.00 -1.72 -5.95
N GLU A 27 2.69 -2.59 -6.91
CA GLU A 27 2.30 -2.21 -8.25
C GLU A 27 0.95 -2.82 -8.63
N GLY A 28 0.20 -2.10 -9.45
CA GLY A 28 -1.02 -2.62 -10.06
C GLY A 28 -0.74 -3.69 -11.11
N LYS A 29 -1.77 -4.43 -11.49
CA LYS A 29 -1.68 -5.44 -12.57
C LYS A 29 -2.20 -4.86 -13.88
N SER A 30 -1.48 -5.12 -14.98
CA SER A 30 -1.90 -4.66 -16.31
C SER A 30 -3.32 -5.11 -16.67
N SER A 31 -3.70 -6.34 -16.33
CA SER A 31 -5.05 -6.86 -16.59
C SER A 31 -6.16 -6.04 -15.93
N LEU A 32 -5.90 -5.49 -14.74
CA LEU A 32 -6.87 -4.65 -14.02
C LEU A 32 -6.84 -3.21 -14.50
N GLY A 33 -5.65 -2.69 -14.82
CA GLY A 33 -5.52 -1.38 -15.46
C GLY A 33 -6.28 -1.28 -16.78
N ARG A 34 -6.33 -2.36 -17.57
CA ARG A 34 -7.12 -2.45 -18.82
C ARG A 34 -8.64 -2.39 -18.60
N LEU A 35 -9.11 -2.62 -17.37
CA LEU A 35 -10.51 -2.44 -16.97
C LEU A 35 -10.79 -1.04 -16.40
N GLY A 36 -9.77 -0.17 -16.32
CA GLY A 36 -9.87 1.13 -15.67
C GLY A 36 -9.79 1.09 -14.14
N LEU A 37 -9.35 -0.03 -13.56
CA LEU A 37 -9.04 -0.08 -12.13
C LEU A 37 -7.61 0.39 -11.91
N LEU A 38 -7.46 1.53 -11.24
CA LEU A 38 -6.18 2.03 -10.77
C LEU A 38 -5.95 1.56 -9.33
N ILE A 39 -4.76 1.05 -9.10
CA ILE A 39 -4.24 0.79 -7.76
C ILE A 39 -3.13 1.78 -7.56
N HIS A 40 -3.38 2.73 -6.70
CA HIS A 40 -2.41 3.74 -6.36
C HIS A 40 -1.70 3.35 -5.07
N SER A 41 -0.43 3.73 -5.00
CA SER A 41 0.35 3.80 -3.78
C SER A 41 1.07 5.14 -3.89
N THR A 42 0.39 6.23 -3.49
CA THR A 42 0.97 7.60 -3.55
C THR A 42 2.30 7.62 -2.80
N ALA A 43 2.37 6.88 -1.70
CA ALA A 43 3.62 6.45 -1.08
C ALA A 43 4.24 5.34 -1.94
N GLY A 44 5.24 5.69 -2.75
CA GLY A 44 5.79 4.77 -3.78
C GLY A 44 6.56 3.56 -3.25
N PHE A 45 6.91 3.52 -1.96
CA PHE A 45 7.63 2.41 -1.34
C PHE A 45 6.93 1.92 -0.08
N VAL A 46 7.09 0.63 0.18
CA VAL A 46 6.99 0.01 1.50
C VAL A 46 8.37 0.12 2.12
N ASP A 47 8.47 0.85 3.23
CA ASP A 47 9.75 1.21 3.85
C ASP A 47 10.47 0.01 4.49
N ALA A 48 11.79 0.07 4.55
CA ALA A 48 12.60 -0.91 5.27
C ALA A 48 12.20 -0.98 6.75
N GLY A 49 12.05 -2.20 7.29
CA GLY A 49 11.50 -2.41 8.64
C GLY A 49 9.98 -2.37 8.75
N TRP A 50 9.25 -2.15 7.65
CA TRP A 50 7.79 -2.25 7.64
C TRP A 50 7.34 -3.64 8.07
N ASP A 51 6.30 -3.72 8.90
CA ASP A 51 5.57 -4.94 9.20
C ASP A 51 4.06 -4.65 9.31
N GLY A 52 3.25 -5.24 8.42
CA GLY A 52 1.80 -4.99 8.41
C GLY A 52 1.13 -5.36 7.09
N GLN A 53 -0.21 -5.35 7.07
CA GLN A 53 -0.96 -5.39 5.81
C GLN A 53 -0.84 -4.03 5.09
N LEU A 54 -0.79 -4.02 3.77
CA LEU A 54 -0.67 -2.78 3.00
C LEU A 54 -2.06 -2.18 2.77
N THR A 55 -2.17 -0.86 2.92
CA THR A 55 -3.36 -0.12 2.49
C THR A 55 -3.29 0.07 0.97
N LEU A 56 -4.42 -0.12 0.30
CA LEU A 56 -4.57 0.06 -1.15
C LEU A 56 -5.43 1.28 -1.42
N GLU A 57 -5.00 2.14 -2.35
CA GLU A 57 -5.79 3.27 -2.82
C GLU A 57 -6.42 2.88 -4.17
N LEU A 58 -7.70 2.54 -4.18
CA LEU A 58 -8.37 1.97 -5.35
C LEU A 58 -9.28 3.00 -6.00
N SER A 59 -9.08 3.24 -7.30
CA SER A 59 -9.92 4.16 -8.09
C SER A 59 -10.46 3.50 -9.34
N ASN A 60 -11.72 3.75 -9.67
CA ASN A 60 -12.32 3.35 -10.94
C ASN A 60 -12.38 4.54 -11.90
N VAL A 61 -11.56 4.50 -12.95
CA VAL A 61 -11.54 5.53 -14.02
C VAL A 61 -12.26 5.08 -15.30
N ALA A 62 -12.92 3.92 -15.29
CA ALA A 62 -13.79 3.50 -16.38
C ALA A 62 -15.20 4.09 -16.26
N SER A 63 -16.01 3.92 -17.30
CA SER A 63 -17.41 4.33 -17.34
C SER A 63 -18.39 3.30 -16.77
N LEU A 64 -17.92 2.10 -16.41
CA LEU A 64 -18.74 1.02 -15.85
C LEU A 64 -18.29 0.65 -14.43
N PRO A 65 -19.20 0.21 -13.54
CA PRO A 65 -18.83 -0.28 -12.22
C PRO A 65 -17.91 -1.51 -12.29
N ILE A 66 -16.97 -1.60 -11.35
CA ILE A 66 -16.05 -2.73 -11.21
C ILE A 66 -16.40 -3.49 -9.93
N THR A 67 -16.60 -4.81 -10.05
CA THR A 67 -16.78 -5.67 -8.87
C THR A 67 -15.42 -6.13 -8.36
N LEU A 68 -15.09 -5.72 -7.14
CA LEU A 68 -13.91 -6.18 -6.42
C LEU A 68 -14.30 -7.37 -5.54
N TYR A 69 -13.55 -8.48 -5.66
CA TYR A 69 -13.78 -9.69 -4.90
C TYR A 69 -12.71 -9.85 -3.83
N PRO A 70 -13.06 -10.09 -2.55
CA PRO A 70 -12.08 -10.46 -1.54
C PRO A 70 -11.25 -11.67 -2.00
N GLY A 71 -9.93 -11.60 -1.82
CA GLY A 71 -8.99 -12.65 -2.24
C GLY A 71 -8.59 -12.65 -3.72
N MET A 72 -9.16 -11.77 -4.55
CA MET A 72 -8.66 -11.64 -5.93
C MET A 72 -7.24 -11.06 -5.94
N LYS A 73 -6.44 -11.46 -6.93
CA LYS A 73 -5.10 -10.88 -7.13
C LYS A 73 -5.24 -9.42 -7.58
N ILE A 74 -5.02 -8.50 -6.65
CA ILE A 74 -5.21 -7.06 -6.89
C ILE A 74 -3.91 -6.43 -7.42
N GLY A 75 -2.76 -6.75 -6.85
CA GLY A 75 -1.47 -6.16 -7.21
C GLY A 75 -0.35 -7.18 -7.36
N GLN A 76 0.87 -6.67 -7.35
CA GLN A 76 2.11 -7.42 -7.24
C GLN A 76 3.14 -6.58 -6.47
N ILE A 77 4.09 -7.23 -5.80
CA ILE A 77 5.11 -6.56 -5.01
C ILE A 77 6.49 -6.91 -5.54
N SER A 78 7.32 -5.88 -5.72
CA SER A 78 8.72 -5.99 -6.13
C SER A 78 9.62 -5.58 -4.98
N PHE A 79 10.67 -6.35 -4.70
CA PHE A 79 11.62 -6.05 -3.64
C PHE A 79 12.92 -5.52 -4.23
N ILE A 80 13.47 -4.47 -3.62
CA ILE A 80 14.67 -3.78 -4.07
C ILE A 80 15.65 -3.75 -2.91
N ARG A 81 16.85 -4.28 -3.14
CA ARG A 81 17.92 -4.26 -2.16
C ARG A 81 18.51 -2.86 -2.04
N MET A 82 18.60 -2.37 -0.80
CA MET A 82 19.24 -1.10 -0.49
C MET A 82 20.76 -1.24 -0.55
N THR A 83 21.48 -0.14 -0.76
CA THR A 83 22.94 -0.13 -0.75
C THR A 83 23.52 -0.40 0.64
N THR A 84 22.80 0.01 1.68
CA THR A 84 23.10 -0.23 3.10
C THR A 84 21.79 -0.38 3.88
N PRO A 85 21.78 -1.05 5.04
CA PRO A 85 20.62 -1.08 5.92
C PRO A 85 20.21 0.35 6.37
N ALA A 86 18.92 0.58 6.58
CA ALA A 86 18.42 1.84 7.11
C ALA A 86 18.90 2.07 8.55
N ASP A 87 19.50 3.24 8.82
CA ASP A 87 19.94 3.62 10.18
C ASP A 87 18.75 3.67 11.16
N ASN A 88 17.62 4.21 10.69
CA ASN A 88 16.37 4.28 11.43
C ASN A 88 15.25 3.64 10.57
N PRO A 89 15.02 2.32 10.70
CA PRO A 89 13.98 1.64 9.93
C PRO A 89 12.58 2.08 10.37
N TYR A 90 11.57 1.78 9.54
CA TYR A 90 10.17 2.04 9.85
C TYR A 90 9.75 1.36 11.17
N GLY A 91 8.98 2.08 11.97
CA GLY A 91 8.60 1.67 13.33
C GLY A 91 9.61 2.04 14.41
N SER A 92 10.81 2.52 14.05
CA SER A 92 11.71 3.14 15.03
C SER A 92 11.11 4.43 15.59
N SER A 93 11.44 4.74 16.85
CA SER A 93 10.98 5.96 17.52
C SER A 93 11.47 7.23 16.82
N ALA A 94 12.67 7.19 16.23
CA ALA A 94 13.25 8.32 15.51
C ALA A 94 12.48 8.72 14.24
N VAL A 95 11.82 7.76 13.56
CA VAL A 95 11.07 8.01 12.32
C VAL A 95 9.66 8.55 12.59
N GLY A 96 9.07 8.27 13.76
CA GLY A 96 7.69 8.66 14.05
C GLY A 96 6.68 7.97 13.12
N SER A 97 6.95 6.71 12.77
CA SER A 97 6.11 5.89 11.91
C SER A 97 4.70 5.71 12.47
N LYS A 98 3.68 5.88 11.62
CA LYS A 98 2.28 5.97 12.05
C LYS A 98 1.49 4.66 11.92
N TYR A 99 1.98 3.73 11.11
CA TYR A 99 1.18 2.60 10.62
C TYR A 99 1.83 1.23 10.87
N GLN A 100 2.86 1.16 11.72
CA GLN A 100 3.53 -0.11 12.03
C GLN A 100 2.54 -1.11 12.66
N GLY A 101 2.55 -2.35 12.18
CA GLY A 101 1.68 -3.43 12.64
C GLY A 101 0.22 -3.30 12.19
N GLN A 102 -0.09 -2.49 11.17
CA GLN A 102 -1.48 -2.28 10.77
C GLN A 102 -2.16 -3.56 10.22
N ILE A 103 -3.45 -3.68 10.53
CA ILE A 103 -4.37 -4.72 10.04
C ILE A 103 -5.54 -3.99 9.38
N GLY A 104 -5.84 -4.36 8.14
CA GLY A 104 -6.81 -3.70 7.28
C GLY A 104 -6.40 -2.27 6.89
N PRO A 105 -7.27 -1.57 6.14
CA PRO A 105 -7.04 -0.17 5.81
C PRO A 105 -7.19 0.68 7.07
N ARG A 106 -6.17 1.49 7.37
CA ARG A 106 -6.23 2.48 8.46
C ARG A 106 -6.57 3.87 7.93
N PRO A 107 -7.45 4.63 8.63
CA PRO A 107 -7.62 6.05 8.35
C PRO A 107 -6.30 6.82 8.47
N SER A 108 -6.19 7.90 7.71
CA SER A 108 -5.01 8.76 7.74
C SER A 108 -4.74 9.33 9.14
N ARG A 109 -3.48 9.25 9.55
CA ARG A 109 -2.92 9.86 10.77
C ARG A 109 -2.05 11.08 10.45
N TYR A 110 -2.23 11.69 9.28
CA TYR A 110 -1.41 12.83 8.85
C TYR A 110 -1.46 14.02 9.83
N TRP A 111 -2.55 14.15 10.59
CA TRP A 111 -2.72 15.17 11.63
C TRP A 111 -1.68 15.08 12.76
N GLU A 112 -1.05 13.91 12.99
CA GLU A 112 0.00 13.74 14.01
C GLU A 112 1.26 14.56 13.73
N ASN A 113 1.48 15.00 12.48
CA ASN A 113 2.62 15.83 12.11
C ASN A 113 2.50 17.31 12.55
N PHE A 114 1.33 17.73 13.04
CA PHE A 114 1.06 19.13 13.41
C PHE A 114 0.96 19.32 14.94
N ARG A 115 1.48 18.36 15.71
CA ARG A 115 1.55 18.42 17.17
C ARG A 115 2.93 18.81 17.64
#